data_AF-A0A4Q9ML03-F1
#
_entry.id   AF-A0A4Q9ML03-F1
#
_cell.length_a   1.000
_cell.length_b   1.000
_cell.length_c   1.000
_cell.angle_alpha   90.00
_cell.angle_beta   90.00
_cell.angle_gamma   90.00
#
_symmetry.space_group_name_H-M   'P 1'
#
loop_
_entity.id
_entity.type
_entity.pdbx_description
1 polymer ?
#
loop_
_entity_poly.entity_id
_entity_poly.type
_entity_poly.pdbx_seq_one_letter_code
_entity_poly.pdbx_strand_id
1 'polypeptide(L)'
;MTALPSGDEAAALLRGCSPAFDLYATYLLPAEQAGSEAGNAVHVMNARVVGYLLLYAYSDKTRGALVSEIASCRSRLDGDQYEALYDLGDVYLKNLIRAFKRTREGNPVRLRLSFAAFL
;
A
#
# COMPACT_ATOMS: atom_id res chain seq x y z
N MET A 1 3.58 -2.34 11.01
CA MET A 1 2.60 -1.53 10.27
C MET A 1 1.23 -1.84 10.81
N THR A 2 0.45 -0.81 11.10
CA THR A 2 -0.96 -0.90 11.48
C THR A 2 -1.79 -1.58 10.38
N ALA A 3 -2.91 -2.19 10.77
CA ALA A 3 -3.86 -2.79 9.82
C ALA A 3 -4.42 -1.73 8.86
N LEU A 4 -4.86 -2.14 7.68
CA LEU A 4 -5.53 -1.22 6.78
C LEU A 4 -6.81 -0.67 7.46
N PRO A 5 -7.11 0.63 7.29
CA PRO A 5 -8.38 1.20 7.73
C PRO A 5 -9.59 0.40 7.28
N SER A 6 -10.69 0.50 8.02
CA SER A 6 -11.94 -0.13 7.59
C SER A 6 -12.46 0.49 6.28
N GLY A 7 -13.40 -0.18 5.61
CA GLY A 7 -14.04 0.38 4.42
C GLY A 7 -14.66 1.77 4.68
N ASP A 8 -15.33 1.96 5.82
CA ASP A 8 -15.95 3.23 6.17
C ASP A 8 -14.93 4.35 6.37
N GLU A 9 -13.81 4.05 7.03
CA GLU A 9 -12.69 4.97 7.21
C GLU A 9 -12.05 5.33 5.86
N ALA A 10 -11.84 4.34 5.00
CA ALA A 10 -11.29 4.53 3.66
C ALA A 10 -12.22 5.38 2.78
N ALA A 11 -13.54 5.21 2.87
CA ALA A 11 -14.51 6.02 2.13
C ALA A 11 -14.38 7.51 2.48
N ALA A 12 -14.18 7.83 3.77
CA ALA A 12 -13.96 9.20 4.24
C ALA A 12 -12.65 9.79 3.70
N LEU A 13 -11.58 8.99 3.63
CA LEU A 13 -10.28 9.41 3.11
C LEU A 13 -10.29 9.63 1.59
N LEU A 14 -11.02 8.79 0.85
CA LEU A 14 -11.04 8.81 -0.61
C LEU A 14 -12.06 9.79 -1.21
N ARG A 15 -12.92 10.41 -0.39
CA ARG A 15 -13.85 11.51 -0.74
C ARG A 15 -14.55 11.35 -2.11
N GLY A 16 -15.05 10.16 -2.42
CA GLY A 16 -15.79 9.88 -3.65
C GLY A 16 -14.95 9.47 -4.86
N CYS A 17 -13.66 9.16 -4.69
CA CYS A 17 -12.86 8.49 -5.72
C CYS A 17 -13.30 7.01 -5.87
N SER A 18 -14.41 6.76 -6.56
CA SER A 18 -15.02 5.43 -6.70
C SER A 18 -14.01 4.35 -7.11
N PRO A 19 -13.18 4.53 -8.16
CA PRO A 19 -12.26 3.47 -8.58
C PRO A 19 -11.23 3.08 -7.52
N ALA A 20 -10.75 4.06 -6.75
CA ALA A 20 -9.81 3.80 -5.65
C ALA A 20 -10.51 3.06 -4.50
N PHE A 21 -11.72 3.48 -4.15
CA PHE A 21 -12.49 2.85 -3.10
C PHE A 21 -12.87 1.40 -3.46
N ASP A 22 -13.31 1.19 -4.70
CA ASP A 22 -13.70 -0.13 -5.20
C ASP A 22 -12.52 -1.11 -5.13
N LEU A 23 -11.33 -0.70 -5.61
CA LEU A 23 -10.12 -1.52 -5.49
C LEU A 23 -9.68 -1.73 -4.04
N TYR A 24 -9.83 -0.70 -3.20
CA TYR A 24 -9.51 -0.81 -1.79
C TYR A 24 -10.38 -1.87 -1.09
N ALA A 25 -11.69 -1.77 -1.23
CA ALA A 25 -12.65 -2.64 -0.57
C ALA A 25 -12.68 -4.06 -1.15
N THR A 26 -12.54 -4.20 -2.48
CA THR A 26 -12.72 -5.49 -3.16
C THR A 26 -11.43 -6.25 -3.45
N TYR A 27 -10.27 -5.62 -3.28
CA TYR A 27 -8.98 -6.24 -3.61
C TYR A 27 -7.91 -6.07 -2.54
N LEU A 28 -7.71 -4.87 -1.99
CA LEU A 28 -6.68 -4.62 -0.97
C LEU A 28 -7.03 -5.19 0.41
N LEU A 29 -8.23 -4.93 0.93
CA LEU A 29 -8.67 -5.49 2.21
C LEU A 29 -8.71 -7.03 2.18
N PRO A 30 -9.29 -7.68 1.15
CA PRO A 30 -9.23 -9.14 1.03
C PRO A 30 -7.80 -9.69 0.93
N ALA A 31 -6.88 -9.00 0.25
CA ALA A 31 -5.48 -9.45 0.17
C ALA A 31 -4.77 -9.39 1.53
N GLU A 32 -4.95 -8.31 2.30
CA GLU A 32 -4.41 -8.24 3.66
C GLU A 32 -4.96 -9.38 4.53
N GLN A 33 -6.28 -9.61 4.47
CA GLN A 33 -6.96 -10.67 5.22
C GLN A 33 -6.42 -12.05 4.83
N ALA A 34 -6.31 -12.35 3.53
CA ALA A 34 -5.77 -13.60 3.02
C ALA A 34 -4.33 -13.83 3.47
N GLY A 35 -3.48 -12.80 3.43
CA GLY A 35 -2.12 -12.85 3.96
C GLY A 35 -2.09 -13.16 5.46
N SER A 36 -3.03 -12.58 6.23
CA SER A 36 -3.14 -12.80 7.67
C SER A 36 -3.61 -14.22 8.00
N GLU A 37 -4.61 -14.73 7.29
CA GLU A 37 -5.13 -16.09 7.43
C GLU A 37 -4.08 -17.15 7.05
N ALA A 38 -3.27 -16.87 6.04
CA ALA A 38 -2.13 -17.70 5.66
C ALA A 38 -0.94 -17.61 6.63
N GLY A 39 -0.97 -16.72 7.63
CA GLY A 39 0.14 -16.48 8.53
C GLY A 39 1.38 -15.87 7.85
N ASN A 40 1.23 -15.28 6.66
CA ASN A 40 2.34 -14.73 5.89
C ASN A 40 2.48 -13.22 6.15
N ALA A 41 3.33 -12.88 7.11
CA ALA A 41 3.58 -11.50 7.50
C ALA A 41 4.11 -10.61 6.36
N VAL A 42 4.82 -11.18 5.38
CA VAL A 42 5.35 -10.43 4.22
C VAL A 42 4.20 -10.01 3.31
N HIS A 43 3.27 -10.93 3.01
CA HIS A 43 2.08 -10.63 2.22
C HIS A 43 1.22 -9.55 2.88
N VAL A 44 0.98 -9.68 4.19
CA VAL A 44 0.27 -8.66 4.98
C VAL A 44 0.94 -7.29 4.86
N MET A 45 2.26 -7.23 5.04
CA MET A 45 3.01 -5.98 4.95
C MET A 45 2.94 -5.37 3.54
N ASN A 46 3.12 -6.18 2.50
CA ASN A 46 3.08 -5.72 1.12
C ASN A 46 1.71 -5.18 0.74
N ALA A 47 0.62 -5.89 1.10
CA ALA A 47 -0.75 -5.40 0.89
C ALA A 47 -1.00 -4.07 1.64
N ARG A 48 -0.54 -3.98 2.90
CA ARG A 48 -0.64 -2.74 3.69
C ARG A 48 0.07 -1.58 3.03
N VAL A 49 1.29 -1.78 2.52
CA VAL A 49 2.06 -0.70 1.85
C VAL A 49 1.28 -0.14 0.68
N VAL A 50 0.74 -1.01 -0.18
CA VAL A 50 -0.06 -0.56 -1.33
C VAL A 50 -1.32 0.17 -0.88
N GLY A 51 -2.03 -0.35 0.12
CA GLY A 51 -3.26 0.26 0.63
C GLY A 51 -3.02 1.63 1.27
N TYR A 52 -1.95 1.80 2.05
CA TYR A 52 -1.57 3.11 2.61
C TYR A 52 -1.17 4.11 1.52
N LEU A 53 -0.43 3.67 0.50
CA LEU A 53 -0.09 4.56 -0.63
C LEU A 53 -1.34 5.01 -1.41
N LEU A 54 -2.37 4.16 -1.50
CA LEU A 54 -3.62 4.50 -2.16
C LEU A 54 -4.42 5.53 -1.36
N LEU A 55 -4.58 5.30 -0.05
CA LEU A 55 -5.34 6.18 0.85
C LEU A 55 -4.66 7.54 1.02
N TYR A 56 -3.34 7.58 1.11
CA TYR A 56 -2.56 8.76 1.44
C TYR A 56 -1.70 9.25 0.27
N ALA A 57 -2.13 8.98 -0.96
CA ALA A 57 -1.45 9.45 -2.17
C ALA A 57 -1.29 10.99 -2.13
N TYR A 58 -0.07 11.46 -2.41
CA TYR A 58 0.28 12.89 -2.38
C TYR A 58 -0.54 13.75 -3.36
N SER A 59 -1.00 13.17 -4.47
CA SER A 59 -1.80 13.86 -5.47
C SER A 59 -2.79 12.91 -6.14
N ASP A 60 -3.86 13.45 -6.72
CA ASP A 60 -4.84 12.68 -7.49
C ASP A 60 -4.20 12.00 -8.71
N LYS A 61 -3.18 12.62 -9.32
CA LYS A 61 -2.42 12.02 -10.42
C LYS A 61 -1.68 10.76 -9.95
N THR A 62 -1.01 10.82 -8.80
CA THR A 62 -0.33 9.66 -8.21
C THR A 62 -1.33 8.58 -7.82
N ARG A 63 -2.47 8.97 -7.25
CA ARG A 63 -3.55 8.04 -6.91
C ARG A 63 -4.08 7.34 -8.16
N GLY A 64 -4.33 8.08 -9.24
CA GLY A 64 -4.81 7.53 -10.51
C GLY A 64 -3.83 6.53 -11.13
N ALA A 65 -2.52 6.83 -11.09
CA ALA A 65 -1.50 5.88 -11.53
C ALA A 65 -1.51 4.59 -10.69
N LEU A 66 -1.59 4.73 -9.36
CA LEU A 66 -1.64 3.59 -8.45
C LEU A 66 -2.92 2.75 -8.64
N VAL A 67 -4.07 3.39 -8.87
CA VAL A 67 -5.32 2.71 -9.26
C VAL A 67 -5.12 1.87 -10.51
N SER A 68 -4.47 2.41 -11.55
CA SER A 68 -4.18 1.65 -12.78
C SER A 68 -3.23 0.48 -12.54
N GLU A 69 -2.20 0.65 -11.72
CA GLU A 69 -1.25 -0.41 -11.36
C GLU A 69 -1.96 -1.55 -10.60
N ILE A 70 -2.77 -1.21 -9.59
CA ILE A 70 -3.54 -2.19 -8.80
C ILE A 70 -4.56 -2.91 -9.69
N ALA A 71 -5.27 -2.18 -10.55
CA ALA A 71 -6.22 -2.78 -11.49
C ALA A 71 -5.53 -3.76 -12.45
N SER A 72 -4.30 -3.45 -12.88
CA SER A 72 -3.49 -4.36 -13.70
C SER A 72 -3.13 -5.63 -12.92
N CYS A 73 -2.74 -5.54 -11.65
CA CYS A 73 -2.48 -6.71 -10.80
C CYS A 73 -3.70 -7.62 -10.72
N ARG A 74 -4.89 -7.07 -10.49
CA ARG A 74 -6.15 -7.82 -10.42
C ARG A 74 -6.49 -8.58 -11.71
N SER A 75 -6.07 -8.06 -12.86
CA SER A 75 -6.39 -8.66 -14.17
C SER A 75 -5.50 -9.85 -14.55
N ARG A 76 -4.45 -10.15 -13.77
CA ARG A 76 -3.57 -11.30 -14.03
C ARG A 76 -4.23 -12.58 -13.53
N LEU A 77 -4.51 -13.50 -14.44
CA LEU A 77 -5.25 -14.76 -14.19
C LEU A 77 -4.35 -15.96 -13.83
N ASP A 78 -3.03 -15.78 -13.78
CA ASP A 78 -2.08 -16.86 -13.54
C ASP A 78 -1.53 -16.77 -12.10
N GLY A 79 -2.02 -17.60 -11.18
CA GLY A 79 -1.45 -17.80 -9.84
C GLY A 79 -2.38 -17.54 -8.65
N ASP A 80 -1.79 -17.30 -7.47
CA ASP A 80 -2.52 -16.85 -6.28
C ASP A 80 -3.14 -15.47 -6.57
N GLN A 81 -4.42 -15.31 -6.22
CA GLN A 81 -5.29 -14.18 -6.59
C GLN A 81 -4.67 -12.80 -6.26
N TYR A 82 -3.74 -12.76 -5.31
CA TYR A 82 -3.11 -11.54 -4.80
C TYR A 82 -1.59 -11.47 -5.03
N GLU A 83 -0.97 -12.44 -5.71
CA GLU A 83 0.49 -12.52 -5.85
C GLU A 83 1.07 -11.26 -6.50
N ALA A 84 0.48 -10.83 -7.62
CA ALA A 84 0.89 -9.62 -8.31
C ALA A 84 0.72 -8.34 -7.46
N LEU A 85 -0.21 -8.33 -6.51
CA LEU A 85 -0.39 -7.22 -5.57
C LEU A 85 0.70 -7.23 -4.49
N TYR A 86 1.07 -8.42 -3.99
CA TYR A 86 2.17 -8.55 -3.03
C TYR A 86 3.51 -8.15 -3.66
N ASP A 87 3.75 -8.53 -4.91
CA ASP A 87 4.93 -8.12 -5.67
C ASP A 87 4.99 -6.60 -5.84
N LEU A 88 3.85 -5.97 -6.15
CA LEU A 88 3.77 -4.51 -6.24
C LEU A 88 4.14 -3.85 -4.89
N GLY A 89 3.63 -4.38 -3.79
CA GLY A 89 3.96 -3.92 -2.45
C GLY A 89 5.45 -4.05 -2.11
N ASP A 90 6.08 -5.16 -2.49
CA ASP A 90 7.52 -5.38 -2.32
C ASP A 90 8.35 -4.36 -3.13
N VAL A 91 7.98 -4.10 -4.38
CA VAL A 91 8.63 -3.08 -5.22
C VAL A 91 8.56 -1.69 -4.56
N TYR A 92 7.40 -1.29 -4.07
CA TYR A 92 7.25 -0.01 -3.38
C TYR A 92 8.05 0.06 -2.09
N LEU A 93 8.01 -0.99 -1.27
CA LEU A 93 8.76 -1.03 -0.02
C LEU A 93 10.27 -0.95 -0.27
N LYS A 94 10.79 -1.69 -1.24
CA LYS A 94 12.20 -1.63 -1.67
C LYS A 94 12.58 -0.22 -2.13
N ASN A 95 11.72 0.44 -2.89
CA ASN A 95 11.97 1.80 -3.38
C ASN A 95 11.97 2.83 -2.24
N LEU A 96 11.04 2.72 -1.28
CA LEU A 96 11.02 3.56 -0.07
C LEU A 96 12.31 3.36 0.73
N ILE A 97 12.68 2.12 1.05
CA ILE A 97 13.89 1.82 1.82
C ILE A 97 15.16 2.33 1.10
N ARG A 98 15.25 2.16 -0.22
CA ARG A 98 16.37 2.68 -1.02
C ARG A 98 16.45 4.21 -0.95
N ALA A 99 15.33 4.91 -1.05
CA ALA A 99 15.29 6.35 -0.90
C ALA A 99 15.79 6.78 0.49
N PHE A 100 15.31 6.13 1.57
CA PHE A 100 15.77 6.40 2.93
C PHE A 100 17.28 6.17 3.12
N LYS A 101 17.82 5.06 2.59
CA LYS A 101 19.27 4.77 2.68
C LYS A 101 20.12 5.85 2.01
N ARG A 102 19.74 6.27 0.79
CA ARG A 102 20.43 7.36 0.08
C ARG A 102 20.41 8.67 0.88
N THR A 103 19.28 9.02 1.50
CA THR A 103 19.17 10.24 2.31
C THR A 103 20.04 10.16 3.58
N ARG A 104 20.15 8.98 4.21
CA ARG A 104 20.94 8.77 5.42
C ARG A 104 22.45 8.78 5.17
N GLU A 105 22.90 8.25 4.03
CA GLU A 105 24.31 8.27 3.63
C GLU A 105 24.78 9.68 3.23
N GLY A 106 23.86 10.57 2.82
CA GLY A 106 24.16 11.94 2.42
C GLY A 106 24.15 12.99 3.55
N ASN A 107 23.52 12.73 4.71
CA ASN A 107 23.49 13.71 5.82
C ASN A 107 23.03 13.09 7.17
N PRO A 108 23.93 12.87 8.15
CA PRO A 108 23.61 12.10 9.35
C PRO A 108 22.79 12.83 10.45
N VAL A 109 22.38 14.10 10.29
CA VAL A 109 21.89 14.92 11.42
C VAL A 109 20.43 15.44 11.30
N ARG A 110 19.69 15.19 10.22
CA ARG A 110 18.31 15.73 10.06
C ARG A 110 17.23 14.67 9.85
N LEU A 111 17.04 13.77 10.80
CA LEU A 111 15.77 13.02 10.95
C LEU A 111 15.40 12.85 12.44
N ARG A 112 15.30 13.96 13.16
CA ARG A 112 14.32 14.09 14.26
C ARG A 112 13.17 14.89 13.70
N LEU A 113 12.18 14.24 13.10
CA LEU A 113 10.82 14.76 12.95
C LEU A 113 9.90 13.59 12.57
N SER A 114 9.05 13.24 13.54
CA SER A 114 7.70 12.70 13.35
C SER A 114 7.55 11.26 12.84
N PHE A 115 8.05 10.28 13.59
CA PHE A 115 7.58 8.88 13.51
C PHE A 115 6.84 8.41 14.77
N ALA A 116 6.40 9.34 15.62
CA ALA A 116 5.57 9.03 16.79
C ALA A 116 4.09 8.74 16.45
N ALA A 117 3.74 8.62 15.17
CA ALA A 117 2.38 8.32 14.72
C ALA A 117 2.23 6.95 14.04
N PHE A 118 3.28 6.11 14.03
CA PHE A 118 3.30 4.81 13.34
C PHE A 118 3.81 3.64 14.19
N LEU A 119 3.98 3.84 15.50
CA LEU A 119 4.16 2.79 16.51
C LEU A 119 2.97 2.82 17.47
#